data_AF-A0A1Q9SA38-F1
#
_entry.id   AF-A0A1Q9SA38-F1
#
_cell.length_a   1.000
_cell.length_b   1.000
_cell.length_c   1.000
_cell.angle_alpha   90.00
_cell.angle_beta   90.00
_cell.angle_gamma   90.00
#
_symmetry.space_group_name_H-M   'P 1'
#
loop_
_entity.id
_entity.type
_entity.pdbx_description
1 polymer ?
#
loop_
_entity_poly.entity_id
_entity_poly.type
_entity_poly.pdbx_seq_one_letter_code
_entity_poly.pdbx_strand_id
1 'polypeptide(L)'
;MTPNRPNRSRPTRDTRVRRNVVENDDYARFVRRVITAYGRRIASGDIEGLATLAELAHELDDVLEHTIHGLRDSGFSWNDIATRLQVSRQAAHQRWGGNPS
;
A
#
# COMPACT_ATOMS: atom_id res chain seq x y z
N MET A 1 28.17 -38.90 24.11
CA MET A 1 26.89 -39.08 23.39
C MET A 1 26.00 -37.87 23.69
N THR A 2 25.94 -36.90 22.79
CA THR A 2 25.02 -35.75 22.86
C THR A 2 24.04 -35.92 21.70
N PRO A 3 22.71 -35.91 21.90
CA PRO A 3 21.80 -36.19 20.81
C PRO A 3 21.73 -34.98 19.88
N ASN A 4 21.97 -35.26 18.60
CA ASN A 4 21.86 -34.32 17.49
C ASN A 4 20.39 -33.87 17.37
N ARG A 5 20.10 -32.59 17.60
CA ARG A 5 18.76 -32.00 17.44
C ARG A 5 18.57 -31.65 15.96
N PRO A 6 17.56 -32.18 15.26
CA PRO A 6 17.38 -31.88 13.84
C PRO A 6 17.06 -30.39 13.66
N ASN A 7 17.89 -29.70 12.87
CA ASN A 7 17.69 -28.34 12.43
C ASN A 7 16.44 -28.28 11.54
N ARG A 8 15.29 -27.96 12.13
CA ARG A 8 14.07 -27.64 11.37
C ARG A 8 14.30 -26.30 10.69
N SER A 9 14.71 -26.35 9.43
CA SER A 9 14.94 -25.19 8.56
C SER A 9 13.79 -24.19 8.69
N ARG A 10 14.09 -23.04 9.30
CA ARG A 10 13.17 -21.90 9.42
C ARG A 10 12.98 -21.36 8.00
N PRO A 11 11.74 -21.17 7.50
CA PRO A 11 11.52 -20.67 6.15
C PRO A 11 12.22 -19.31 6.00
N THR A 12 13.08 -19.21 4.98
CA THR A 12 13.88 -18.03 4.72
C THR A 12 12.98 -16.85 4.34
N ARG A 13 13.39 -15.63 4.71
CA ARG A 13 12.63 -14.38 4.49
C ARG A 13 12.10 -14.22 3.06
N ASP A 14 12.83 -14.72 2.06
CA ASP A 14 12.45 -14.67 0.64
C ASP A 14 11.15 -15.44 0.32
N THR A 15 10.93 -16.61 0.92
CA THR A 15 9.70 -17.39 0.65
C THR A 15 8.44 -16.75 1.24
N ARG A 16 8.56 -16.03 2.35
CA ARG A 16 7.43 -15.26 2.93
C ARG A 16 7.13 -14.01 2.12
N VAL A 17 8.17 -13.29 1.67
CA VAL A 17 8.00 -12.09 0.86
C VAL A 17 7.29 -12.42 -0.45
N ARG A 18 7.66 -13.49 -1.15
CA ARG A 18 7.03 -13.86 -2.43
C ARG A 18 5.56 -14.23 -2.31
N ARG A 19 5.17 -15.00 -1.27
CA ARG A 19 3.76 -15.37 -1.06
C ARG A 19 2.90 -14.15 -0.73
N ASN A 20 3.40 -13.26 0.13
CA ASN A 20 2.68 -12.04 0.51
C ASN A 20 2.52 -11.05 -0.66
N VAL A 21 3.51 -10.97 -1.57
CA VAL A 21 3.43 -10.09 -2.75
C VAL A 21 2.31 -10.55 -3.69
N VAL A 22 2.21 -11.85 -3.98
CA VAL A 22 1.16 -12.39 -4.87
C VAL A 22 -0.25 -12.19 -4.28
N GLU A 23 -0.44 -12.45 -2.98
CA GLU A 23 -1.72 -12.22 -2.31
C GLU A 23 -2.10 -10.73 -2.31
N ASN A 24 -1.13 -9.85 -2.10
CA ASN A 24 -1.34 -8.40 -2.17
C ASN A 24 -1.67 -7.94 -3.61
N ASP A 25 -1.06 -8.54 -4.63
CA ASP A 25 -1.32 -8.21 -6.04
C ASP A 25 -2.73 -8.63 -6.49
N ASP A 26 -3.18 -9.81 -6.08
CA ASP A 26 -4.55 -10.29 -6.37
C ASP A 26 -5.61 -9.45 -5.65
N TYR A 27 -5.35 -9.11 -4.39
CA TYR A 27 -6.20 -8.20 -3.63
C TYR A 27 -6.23 -6.80 -4.24
N ALA A 28 -5.08 -6.24 -4.61
CA ALA A 28 -4.99 -4.96 -5.30
C ALA A 28 -5.75 -4.98 -6.64
N ARG A 29 -5.66 -6.08 -7.40
CA ARG A 29 -6.41 -6.24 -8.65
C ARG A 29 -7.92 -6.25 -8.42
N PHE A 30 -8.38 -6.91 -7.35
CA PHE A 30 -9.78 -6.89 -6.93
C PHE A 30 -10.24 -5.47 -6.57
N VAL A 31 -9.51 -4.78 -5.69
CA VAL A 31 -9.85 -3.41 -5.26
C VAL A 31 -9.93 -2.45 -6.45
N ARG A 32 -8.93 -2.49 -7.35
CA ARG A 32 -8.93 -1.67 -8.58
C ARG A 32 -10.17 -1.95 -9.44
N ARG A 33 -10.58 -3.21 -9.57
CA ARG A 33 -11.78 -3.58 -10.34
C ARG A 33 -13.05 -3.01 -9.72
N VAL A 34 -13.20 -3.08 -8.39
CA VAL A 34 -14.38 -2.58 -7.68
C VAL A 34 -14.51 -1.06 -7.83
N ILE A 35 -13.44 -0.31 -7.57
CA ILE A 35 -13.44 1.17 -7.68
C ILE A 35 -13.73 1.60 -9.12
N THR A 36 -13.13 0.93 -10.11
CA THR A 36 -13.38 1.22 -11.53
C THR A 36 -14.83 0.96 -11.91
N ALA A 37 -15.43 -0.14 -11.44
CA ALA A 37 -16.83 -0.45 -11.72
C ALA A 37 -17.78 0.58 -11.07
N TYR A 38 -17.48 1.01 -9.85
CA TYR A 38 -18.24 2.06 -9.16
C TYR A 38 -18.22 3.38 -9.92
N GLY A 39 -17.03 3.85 -10.31
CA GLY A 39 -16.89 5.07 -11.11
C GLY A 39 -17.62 4.99 -12.46
N ARG A 40 -17.62 3.83 -13.13
CA ARG A 40 -18.37 3.62 -14.38
C ARG A 40 -19.89 3.69 -14.18
N ARG A 41 -20.39 3.18 -13.06
CA ARG A 41 -21.82 3.27 -12.71
C ARG A 41 -22.22 4.74 -12.52
N ILE A 42 -21.41 5.50 -11.79
CA ILE A 42 -21.63 6.94 -11.59
C ILE A 42 -21.61 7.68 -12.93
N ALA A 43 -20.60 7.43 -13.76
CA ALA A 43 -20.47 8.04 -15.08
C ALA A 43 -21.65 7.73 -16.04
N SER A 44 -22.47 6.71 -15.76
CA SER A 44 -23.66 6.39 -16.54
C SER A 44 -24.90 7.25 -16.19
N GLY A 45 -24.77 8.19 -15.27
CA GLY A 45 -25.80 9.21 -14.96
C GLY A 45 -26.22 9.31 -13.49
N ASP A 46 -25.48 8.72 -12.57
CA ASP A 46 -25.77 8.76 -11.13
C ASP A 46 -24.95 9.88 -10.46
N ILE A 47 -25.47 11.11 -10.54
CA ILE A 47 -24.81 12.31 -10.00
C ILE A 47 -24.70 12.30 -8.48
N GLU A 48 -25.65 11.67 -7.78
CA GLU A 48 -25.65 11.56 -6.32
C GLU A 48 -24.43 10.77 -5.83
N GLY A 49 -24.03 9.74 -6.58
CA GLY A 49 -22.83 8.96 -6.27
C GLY A 49 -21.51 9.73 -6.42
N LEU A 50 -21.50 10.91 -7.06
CA LEU A 50 -20.28 11.70 -7.26
C LEU A 50 -19.70 12.19 -5.93
N ALA A 51 -20.54 12.65 -5.00
CA ALA A 51 -20.09 13.12 -3.69
C ALA A 51 -19.38 12.00 -2.92
N THR A 52 -19.99 10.82 -2.84
CA THR A 52 -19.40 9.65 -2.19
C THR A 52 -18.13 9.16 -2.89
N LEU A 53 -18.05 9.24 -4.22
CA LEU A 53 -16.81 8.89 -4.94
C LEU A 53 -15.68 9.88 -4.63
N ALA A 54 -16.00 11.17 -4.46
CA ALA A 54 -15.02 12.18 -4.06
C ALA A 54 -14.54 11.96 -2.62
N GLU A 55 -15.45 11.63 -1.69
CA GLU A 55 -15.10 11.26 -0.31
C GLU A 55 -14.17 10.04 -0.28
N LEU A 56 -14.51 8.98 -1.04
CA LEU A 56 -13.64 7.80 -1.16
C LEU A 56 -12.25 8.14 -1.71
N ALA A 57 -12.15 9.10 -2.64
CA ALA A 57 -10.86 9.55 -3.16
C ALA A 57 -10.01 10.21 -2.06
N HIS A 58 -10.64 11.05 -1.21
CA HIS A 58 -9.97 11.64 -0.05
C HIS A 58 -9.54 10.58 0.98
N GLU A 59 -10.41 9.62 1.30
CA GLU A 59 -10.06 8.52 2.20
C GLU A 59 -8.86 7.69 1.69
N LEU A 60 -8.76 7.48 0.37
CA LEU A 60 -7.61 6.79 -0.23
C LEU A 60 -6.31 7.59 -0.11
N ASP A 61 -6.38 8.92 -0.22
CA ASP A 61 -5.22 9.80 0.00
C ASP A 61 -4.77 9.74 1.48
N ASP A 62 -5.71 9.78 2.42
CA ASP A 62 -5.41 9.67 3.87
C ASP A 62 -4.79 8.30 4.22
N VAL A 63 -5.35 7.21 3.67
CA VAL A 63 -4.80 5.87 3.84
C VAL A 63 -3.39 5.76 3.26
N LEU A 64 -3.12 6.40 2.12
CA LEU A 64 -1.79 6.43 1.52
C LEU A 64 -0.79 7.16 2.42
N GLU A 65 -1.17 8.32 2.95
CA GLU A 65 -0.35 9.06 3.91
C GLU A 65 -0.04 8.23 5.16
N HIS A 66 -1.06 7.67 5.80
CA HIS A 66 -0.90 6.81 6.97
C HIS A 66 0.02 5.60 6.68
N THR A 67 -0.14 4.98 5.52
CA THR A 67 0.72 3.87 5.08
C THR A 67 2.17 4.30 4.92
N ILE A 68 2.41 5.47 4.32
CA ILE A 68 3.76 6.04 4.15
C ILE A 68 4.41 6.30 5.50
N HIS A 69 3.68 6.88 6.46
CA HIS A 69 4.18 7.07 7.83
C HIS A 69 4.47 5.73 8.52
N GLY A 70 3.58 4.74 8.42
CA GLY A 70 3.82 3.41 8.97
C GLY A 70 5.06 2.72 8.37
N LEU A 71 5.33 2.93 7.07
CA LEU A 71 6.57 2.47 6.42
C LEU A 71 7.81 3.23 6.92
N ARG A 72 7.69 4.54 7.17
CA ARG A 72 8.77 5.34 7.77
C ARG A 72 9.12 4.83 9.16
N ASP A 73 8.12 4.55 9.99
CA ASP A 73 8.30 4.06 11.36
C ASP A 73 8.87 2.64 11.40
N SER A 74 8.57 1.81 10.39
CA SER A 74 9.14 0.47 10.24
C SER A 74 10.54 0.45 9.59
N GLY A 75 11.12 1.63 9.31
CA GLY A 75 12.54 1.81 8.97
C GLY A 75 12.83 2.06 7.49
N PHE A 76 11.82 2.21 6.63
CA PHE A 76 12.04 2.56 5.23
C PHE A 76 12.42 4.05 5.09
N SER A 77 13.44 4.35 4.28
CA SER A 77 13.88 5.73 4.05
C SER A 77 12.96 6.46 3.08
N TRP A 78 12.99 7.80 3.09
CA TRP A 78 12.34 8.61 2.06
C TRP A 78 12.76 8.23 0.63
N ASN A 79 14.00 7.77 0.46
CA ASN A 79 14.48 7.31 -0.84
C ASN A 79 13.81 5.99 -1.25
N ASP A 80 13.68 5.02 -0.33
CA ASP A 80 13.02 3.72 -0.61
C ASP A 80 11.56 3.88 -1.05
N ILE A 81 10.86 4.84 -0.43
CA ILE A 81 9.46 5.17 -0.73
C ILE A 81 9.38 5.94 -2.06
N ALA A 82 10.20 6.97 -2.25
CA ALA A 82 10.21 7.77 -3.47
C ALA A 82 10.52 6.93 -4.72
N THR A 83 11.48 5.99 -4.63
CA THR A 83 11.78 5.05 -5.72
C THR A 83 10.58 4.17 -6.07
N ARG A 84 9.81 3.69 -5.09
CA ARG A 84 8.61 2.85 -5.32
C ARG A 84 7.45 3.64 -5.91
N LEU A 85 7.31 4.91 -5.54
CA LEU A 85 6.27 5.80 -6.04
C LEU A 85 6.68 6.54 -7.33
N GLN A 86 7.91 6.33 -7.82
CA GLN A 86 8.47 6.99 -9.00
C GLN A 86 8.45 8.53 -8.91
N VAL A 87 8.72 9.06 -7.71
CA VAL A 87 8.86 10.50 -7.46
C VAL A 87 10.26 10.83 -6.97
N SER A 88 10.62 12.11 -6.95
CA SER A 88 11.88 12.53 -6.33
C SER A 88 11.79 12.41 -4.80
N ARG A 89 12.93 12.16 -4.15
CA ARG A 89 13.01 12.14 -2.66
C ARG A 89 12.50 13.45 -2.05
N GLN A 90 12.80 14.59 -2.69
CA GLN A 90 12.35 15.90 -2.24
C GLN A 90 10.82 16.04 -2.37
N ALA A 91 10.23 15.56 -3.47
CA ALA A 91 8.78 15.56 -3.65
C ALA A 91 8.08 14.68 -2.61
N ALA A 92 8.63 13.49 -2.31
CA ALA A 92 8.10 12.64 -1.25
C ALA A 92 8.18 13.31 0.12
N HIS A 93 9.32 13.91 0.47
CA HIS A 93 9.48 14.62 1.73
C HIS A 93 8.60 15.87 1.82
N GLN A 94 8.39 16.60 0.73
CA GLN A 94 7.52 17.77 0.72
C GLN A 94 6.05 17.37 0.94
N ARG A 95 5.63 16.23 0.36
CA ARG A 95 4.25 15.77 0.43
C ARG A 95 3.89 15.10 1.76
N TRP A 96 4.82 14.35 2.36
CA TRP A 96 4.55 13.53 3.55
C TRP A 96 5.54 13.73 4.71
N GLY A 97 6.52 14.63 4.57
CA GLY A 97 7.53 14.88 5.60
C GLY A 97 7.13 15.91 6.65
N GLY A 98 5.95 16.53 6.51
CA GLY A 98 5.34 17.35 7.56
C GLY A 98 4.88 16.48 8.73
N ASN A 99 4.72 17.08 9.91
CA ASN A 99 4.09 16.39 11.03
C ASN A 99 2.58 16.32 10.74
N PRO A 100 1.94 15.14 10.74
CA PRO A 100 0.48 15.08 10.66
C PRO A 100 -0.09 15.85 11.86
N SER A 101 -1.00 16.79 11.61
CA SER A 101 -1.69 17.56 12.66
C SER A 101 -2.78 16.72 13.32
#